data_AF-A0A2E2TN59-F1
#
_entry.id   AF-A0A2E2TN59-F1
#
_cell.length_a   1.000
_cell.length_b   1.000
_cell.length_c   1.000
_cell.angle_alpha   90.00
_cell.angle_beta   90.00
_cell.angle_gamma   90.00
#
_symmetry.space_group_name_H-M   'P 1'
#
loop_
_entity.id
_entity.type
_entity.pdbx_description
1 polymer ?
#
loop_
_entity_poly.entity_id
_entity_poly.type
_entity_poly.pdbx_seq_one_letter_code
_entity_poly.pdbx_strand_id
1 'polypeptide(L)'
;MNTERGLVKLIILIAIAIFIVSLFGISLRDVSQEGTVQDNFSYTKQVLETLWNDYLKKPFIWIWDTLFFPFIIEPINNWVNTENTAP
;
A
#
# COMPACT_ATOMS: atom_id res chain seq x y z
N MET A 1 9.00 -15.45 -18.63
CA MET A 1 9.37 -14.05 -18.31
C MET A 1 8.77 -13.71 -16.96
N ASN A 2 9.60 -13.31 -15.99
CA ASN A 2 9.25 -13.15 -14.57
C ASN A 2 8.62 -11.78 -14.28
N THR A 3 7.45 -11.50 -14.85
CA THR A 3 6.80 -10.18 -14.75
C THR A 3 6.40 -9.83 -13.31
N GLU A 4 6.04 -10.83 -12.49
CA GLU A 4 5.59 -10.60 -11.11
C GLU A 4 6.70 -10.10 -10.16
N ARG A 5 7.97 -10.47 -10.42
CA ARG A 5 9.11 -9.96 -9.65
C ARG A 5 9.41 -8.49 -9.95
N GLY A 6 9.01 -8.00 -11.13
CA GLY A 6 9.24 -6.60 -11.54
C GLY A 6 8.40 -5.62 -10.73
N LEU A 7 7.11 -5.92 -10.57
CA LEU A 7 6.16 -5.04 -9.86
C LEU A 7 6.46 -4.94 -8.36
N VAL A 8 6.74 -6.08 -7.70
CA VAL A 8 7.09 -6.08 -6.28
C VAL A 8 8.39 -5.30 -6.03
N LYS A 9 9.40 -5.48 -6.89
CA LYS A 9 10.67 -4.74 -6.80
C LYS A 9 10.46 -3.24 -6.99
N LEU A 10 9.56 -2.84 -7.89
CA LEU A 10 9.22 -1.43 -8.12
C LEU A 10 8.56 -0.81 -6.88
N ILE A 11 7.58 -1.50 -6.27
CA ILE A 11 6.89 -1.02 -5.06
C ILE A 11 7.87 -0.84 -3.90
N ILE A 12 8.75 -1.81 -3.69
CA ILE A 12 9.80 -1.73 -2.64
C ILE A 12 10.75 -0.55 -2.92
N LEU A 13 11.14 -0.33 -4.18
CA LEU A 13 12.01 0.77 -4.57
C LEU A 13 11.34 2.14 -4.34
N ILE A 14 10.05 2.26 -4.64
CA ILE A 14 9.27 3.48 -4.38
C ILE A 14 9.18 3.75 -2.86
N ALA A 15 8.93 2.71 -2.05
CA ALA A 15 8.88 2.83 -0.60
C ALA A 15 10.23 3.30 -0.01
N ILE A 16 11.34 2.73 -0.48
CA ILE A 16 12.69 3.13 -0.08
C ILE A 16 12.98 4.57 -0.49
N ALA A 17 12.59 4.99 -1.69
CA ALA A 17 12.78 6.37 -2.15
C ALA A 17 12.01 7.38 -1.28
N ILE A 18 10.75 7.09 -0.94
CA ILE A 18 9.93 7.90 -0.03
C ILE A 18 10.59 7.98 1.36
N PHE A 19 11.11 6.87 1.86
CA PHE A 19 11.80 6.83 3.16
C PHE A 19 13.08 7.69 3.14
N ILE A 20 13.90 7.57 2.09
CA ILE A 20 15.12 8.37 1.92
C ILE A 20 14.80 9.87 1.87
N VAL A 21 13.80 10.29 1.08
CA VAL A 21 13.37 11.70 1.01
C VAL A 21 12.93 12.22 2.39
N SER A 22 12.23 11.37 3.16
CA SER A 22 11.80 11.72 4.52
C SER A 22 12.98 11.93 5.48
N LEU A 23 14.10 11.21 5.31
CA LEU A 23 15.32 11.39 6.12
C LEU A 23 16.02 12.74 5.88
N PHE A 24 15.82 13.35 4.70
CA PHE A 24 16.35 14.69 4.40
C PHE A 24 15.51 15.83 4.99
N GLY A 25 14.48 15.51 5.79
CA GLY A 25 13.56 16.50 6.36
C GLY A 25 12.65 17.15 5.33
N ILE A 26 12.60 16.61 4.11
CA ILE A 26 11.73 17.10 3.04
C ILE A 26 10.32 16.59 3.31
N SER A 27 9.43 17.51 3.66
CA SER A 27 8.00 17.23 3.76
C SER A 27 7.44 17.01 2.36
N LEU A 28 7.12 15.76 2.03
CA LEU A 28 6.42 15.42 0.78
C LEU A 28 5.09 16.18 0.66
N ARG A 29 4.48 16.57 1.78
CA ARG A 29 3.29 17.42 1.81
C ARG A 29 3.60 18.82 1.31
N ASP A 30 4.70 19.42 1.74
CA ASP A 30 5.07 20.79 1.37
C ASP A 30 5.51 20.82 -0.10
N VAL A 31 6.25 19.79 -0.55
CA VAL A 31 6.60 19.61 -1.97
C VAL A 31 5.36 19.41 -2.82
N SER A 32 4.35 18.67 -2.33
CA SER A 32 3.08 18.48 -3.06
C SER A 32 2.21 19.74 -3.18
N GLN A 33 2.54 20.81 -2.44
CA GLN A 33 1.81 22.08 -2.44
C GLN A 33 2.40 23.13 -3.39
N GLU A 34 3.58 22.90 -3.98
CA GLU A 34 4.05 23.74 -5.08
C GLU A 34 3.17 23.54 -6.31
N GLY A 35 2.68 24.62 -6.94
CA GLY A 35 1.65 24.53 -7.98
C GLY A 35 1.95 23.52 -9.11
N THR A 36 3.19 23.47 -9.58
CA THR A 36 3.62 22.52 -10.62
C THR A 36 3.61 21.07 -10.12
N VAL A 37 3.95 20.83 -8.86
CA VAL A 37 3.93 19.47 -8.28
C VAL A 37 2.50 19.08 -7.93
N GLN A 38 1.68 20.01 -7.45
CA GLN A 38 0.28 19.79 -7.11
C GLN A 38 -0.51 19.31 -8.33
N ASP A 39 -0.34 19.93 -9.49
CA ASP A 39 -1.03 19.55 -10.72
C ASP A 39 -0.60 18.16 -11.21
N ASN A 40 0.72 17.89 -11.23
CA ASN A 40 1.26 16.58 -11.60
C ASN A 40 0.88 15.46 -10.63
N PHE A 41 0.85 15.77 -9.33
CA PHE A 41 0.44 14.85 -8.29
C PHE A 41 -1.06 14.57 -8.37
N SER A 42 -1.89 15.59 -8.62
CA SER A 42 -3.33 15.43 -8.81
C SER A 42 -3.64 14.52 -10.01
N TYR A 43 -2.97 14.73 -11.14
CA TYR A 43 -3.09 13.87 -12.31
C TYR A 43 -2.65 12.43 -12.02
N THR A 44 -1.48 12.26 -11.40
CA THR A 44 -0.94 10.94 -11.06
C THR A 44 -1.83 10.21 -10.06
N LYS A 45 -2.36 10.93 -9.06
CA LYS A 45 -3.31 10.41 -8.08
C LYS A 45 -4.59 9.93 -8.75
N GLN A 46 -5.17 10.70 -9.66
CA GLN A 46 -6.36 10.28 -10.40
C GLN A 46 -6.11 9.01 -11.21
N VAL A 47 -4.97 8.93 -11.92
CA VAL A 47 -4.58 7.71 -12.65
C VAL A 47 -4.41 6.51 -11.72
N LEU A 48 -3.78 6.70 -10.56
CA LEU A 48 -3.62 5.66 -9.54
C LEU A 48 -4.97 5.23 -8.96
N GLU A 49 -5.86 6.17 -8.67
CA GLU A 49 -7.21 5.89 -8.17
C GLU A 49 -8.02 5.09 -9.20
N THR A 50 -7.97 5.46 -10.48
CA THR A 50 -8.61 4.71 -11.56
C THR A 50 -8.01 3.32 -11.69
N LEU A 51 -6.67 3.20 -11.74
CA LEU A 51 -5.99 1.91 -11.84
C LEU A 51 -6.34 1.00 -10.65
N TRP A 52 -6.33 1.56 -9.45
CA TRP A 52 -6.70 0.85 -8.24
C TRP A 52 -8.15 0.38 -8.30
N ASN A 53 -9.10 1.28 -8.50
CA ASN A 53 -10.51 0.96 -8.43
C ASN A 53 -10.97 0.03 -9.55
N ASP A 54 -10.45 0.20 -10.76
CA ASP A 54 -10.95 -0.53 -11.94
C ASP A 54 -10.24 -1.85 -12.16
N TYR A 55 -8.96 -1.98 -11.79
CA TYR A 55 -8.15 -3.16 -12.12
C TYR A 55 -7.62 -3.91 -10.90
N LEU A 56 -7.11 -3.22 -9.88
CA LEU A 56 -6.36 -3.86 -8.80
C LEU A 56 -7.21 -4.19 -7.58
N LYS A 57 -8.25 -3.41 -7.30
CA LYS A 57 -9.07 -3.54 -6.09
C LYS A 57 -9.73 -4.91 -6.00
N LYS A 58 -10.35 -5.37 -7.08
CA LYS A 58 -11.04 -6.67 -7.11
C LYS A 58 -10.12 -7.87 -6.86
N PRO A 59 -9.00 -8.04 -7.60
CA PRO A 59 -8.07 -9.15 -7.32
C PRO A 59 -7.41 -9.00 -5.95
N PHE A 60 -7.11 -7.77 -5.50
CA PHE A 60 -6.55 -7.53 -4.17
C PHE A 60 -7.51 -7.99 -3.05
N ILE A 61 -8.79 -7.59 -3.12
CA ILE A 61 -9.80 -8.02 -2.15
C ILE A 61 -9.93 -9.55 -2.17
N TRP A 62 -9.96 -10.17 -3.36
CA TRP A 62 -10.03 -11.63 -3.45
C TRP A 62 -8.84 -12.31 -2.76
N ILE A 63 -7.61 -11.84 -2.99
CA ILE A 63 -6.40 -12.35 -2.33
C ILE A 63 -6.49 -12.15 -0.81
N TRP A 64 -6.92 -10.95 -0.39
CA TRP A 64 -7.03 -10.61 1.03
C TRP A 64 -8.03 -11.52 1.75
N ASP A 65 -9.24 -11.65 1.21
CA ASP A 65 -10.32 -12.42 1.82
C ASP A 65 -10.10 -13.94 1.71
N THR A 66 -9.45 -14.41 0.64
CA THR A 66 -9.28 -15.85 0.40
C THR A 66 -8.01 -16.40 1.07
N LEU A 67 -6.94 -15.62 1.13
CA LEU A 67 -5.64 -16.10 1.61
C LEU A 67 -5.27 -15.48 2.95
N PHE A 68 -5.28 -14.15 3.06
CA PHE A 68 -4.75 -13.51 4.27
C PHE A 68 -5.72 -13.61 5.44
N PHE A 69 -7.01 -13.35 5.21
CA PHE A 69 -8.00 -13.34 6.28
C PHE A 69 -8.12 -14.72 6.97
N PRO A 70 -8.41 -15.84 6.28
CA PRO A 70 -8.63 -17.13 6.94
C PRO A 70 -7.34 -17.80 7.42
N PHE A 71 -6.21 -17.64 6.73
CA PHE A 71 -4.98 -18.38 7.08
C PHE A 71 -4.04 -17.62 8.00
N ILE A 72 -4.15 -16.29 8.07
CA ILE A 72 -3.24 -15.46 8.88
C ILE A 72 -4.02 -14.68 9.93
N ILE A 73 -5.00 -13.86 9.51
CA ILE A 73 -5.64 -12.90 10.41
C ILE A 73 -6.61 -13.57 11.41
N GLU A 74 -7.48 -14.46 10.94
CA GLU A 74 -8.46 -15.15 11.78
C GLU A 74 -7.78 -15.99 12.89
N PRO A 75 -6.76 -16.82 12.61
CA PRO A 75 -6.02 -17.53 13.65
C PRO A 75 -5.38 -16.61 14.69
N ILE A 76 -4.77 -15.49 14.25
CA ILE A 76 -4.14 -14.50 15.15
C ILE A 76 -5.20 -13.86 16.04
N ASN A 77 -6.33 -13.43 15.47
CA ASN A 77 -7.41 -12.80 16.24
C ASN A 77 -7.98 -13.75 17.28
N ASN A 78 -8.18 -15.03 16.92
CA ASN A 78 -8.66 -16.04 17.85
C ASN A 78 -7.68 -16.24 19.00
N TRP A 79 -6.38 -16.34 18.73
CA TRP A 79 -5.35 -16.44 19.76
C TRP A 79 -5.37 -15.24 20.72
N VAL A 80 -5.35 -14.02 20.20
CA VAL A 80 -5.38 -12.78 21.02
C VAL A 80 -6.64 -12.73 21.90
N ASN A 81 -7.80 -13.10 21.36
CA ASN A 81 -9.05 -13.09 22.11
C ASN A 81 -9.09 -14.16 23.20
N THR A 82 -8.47 -15.32 22.98
CA THR A 82 -8.38 -16.37 24.01
C THR A 82 -7.48 -15.98 25.18
N GLU A 83 -6.39 -15.24 24.94
CA GLU A 83 -5.54 -14.73 26.03
C GLU A 83 -6.23 -13.64 26.84
N ASN A 84 -6.97 -12.74 26.19
CA ASN A 84 -7.69 -11.66 26.87
C ASN A 84 -8.94 -12.12 27.65
N THR A 85 -9.35 -13.38 27.49
CA THR A 85 -10.51 -13.96 28.19
C THR A 85 -10.12 -15.04 29.20
N ALA A 86 -8.82 -15.33 29.35
CA ALA A 86 -8.31 -16.19 30.42
C ALA A 86 -8.41 -15.45 31.79
N PRO A 87 -8.96 -16.09 32.84
CA PRO A 87 -9.17 -15.47 34.16
C PRO A 87 -7.89 -15.14 34.91
#